data_AF-A0A9P0VW77-F1
#
_entry.id   AF-A0A9P0VW77-F1
#
_cell.length_a   1.000
_cell.length_b   1.000
_cell.length_c   1.000
_cell.angle_alpha   90.00
_cell.angle_beta   90.00
_cell.angle_gamma   90.00
#
_symmetry.space_group_name_H-M   'P 1'
#
loop_
_entity.id
_entity.type
_entity.pdbx_description
1 polymer ?
#
loop_
_entity_poly.entity_id
_entity_poly.type
_entity_poly.pdbx_seq_one_letter_code
_entity_poly.pdbx_strand_id
1 'polypeptide(L)'
;MVSKKKYIYTIDDDCFVAKDPSGKEINALEQHIKNLLSPATPFFFNTLYDPYRDGADFVRGYPFSLREGAPTAVSHGLWLNIPDYDAPTQLVKPRERNIGYVDAVLTIPKGTLFPMCDMNLGFDRGLIGPAMYFGLMGDGQPIGRYDDMWVGWCIKVICDHFGWGVKTGMPYIWHSKASNPFVNLKKEYKGIYWHE
;
A
#
# COMPACT_ATOMS: atom_id res chain seq x y z
N MET A 1 -3.70 -1.94 -23.37
CA MET A 1 -5.09 -2.20 -22.95
C MET A 1 -5.40 -1.24 -21.81
N VAL A 2 -6.48 -0.46 -21.86
CA VAL A 2 -6.84 0.49 -20.76
C VAL A 2 -8.16 0.05 -20.14
N SER A 3 -8.16 -0.27 -18.85
CA SER A 3 -9.37 -0.66 -18.12
C SER A 3 -10.34 0.52 -18.00
N LYS A 4 -11.64 0.25 -18.18
CA LYS A 4 -12.72 1.23 -17.99
C LYS A 4 -13.38 1.16 -16.62
N LYS A 5 -12.99 0.19 -15.78
CA LYS A 5 -13.60 -0.02 -14.45
C LYS A 5 -13.29 1.17 -13.53
N LYS A 6 -14.20 1.44 -12.58
CA LYS A 6 -14.02 2.52 -11.59
C LYS A 6 -12.86 2.21 -10.66
N TYR A 7 -12.86 1.00 -10.10
CA TYR A 7 -11.78 0.52 -9.25
C TYR A 7 -10.84 -0.37 -10.04
N ILE A 8 -9.54 -0.19 -9.82
CA ILE A 8 -8.47 -1.00 -10.38
C ILE A 8 -7.78 -1.71 -9.23
N TYR A 9 -7.43 -2.98 -9.44
CA TYR A 9 -6.63 -3.78 -8.53
C TYR A 9 -5.42 -4.28 -9.31
N THR A 10 -4.22 -4.05 -8.80
CA THR A 10 -2.96 -4.57 -9.32
C THR A 10 -2.47 -5.68 -8.41
N ILE A 11 -1.89 -6.70 -9.04
CA ILE A 11 -1.28 -7.84 -8.36
C ILE A 11 -0.11 -8.35 -9.20
N ASP A 12 0.98 -8.71 -8.52
CA ASP A 12 2.15 -9.29 -9.17
C ASP A 12 1.93 -10.76 -9.55
N ASP A 13 2.73 -11.25 -10.49
CA ASP A 13 2.60 -12.61 -11.05
C ASP A 13 3.02 -13.72 -10.06
N ASP A 14 3.76 -13.36 -9.01
CA ASP A 14 4.25 -14.24 -7.95
C ASP A 14 3.47 -14.12 -6.64
N CYS A 15 2.30 -13.48 -6.69
CA CYS A 15 1.42 -13.20 -5.56
C CYS A 15 0.14 -14.06 -5.59
N PHE A 16 -0.13 -14.77 -4.49
CA PHE A 16 -1.19 -15.78 -4.38
C PHE A 16 -2.17 -15.49 -3.23
N VAL A 17 -3.21 -16.32 -3.11
CA VAL A 17 -4.18 -16.25 -2.00
C VAL A 17 -3.48 -16.55 -0.68
N ALA A 18 -3.46 -15.59 0.24
CA ALA A 18 -3.02 -15.80 1.62
C ALA A 18 -4.09 -16.47 2.47
N LYS A 19 -3.66 -17.02 3.60
CA LYS A 19 -4.54 -17.55 4.65
C LYS A 19 -4.42 -16.72 5.92
N ASP A 20 -5.54 -16.52 6.58
CA ASP A 20 -5.58 -15.88 7.90
C ASP A 20 -5.08 -16.86 9.00
N PRO A 21 -4.93 -16.41 10.26
CA PRO A 21 -4.49 -17.28 11.35
C PRO A 21 -5.40 -18.49 11.64
N SER A 22 -6.65 -18.47 11.17
CA SER A 22 -7.58 -19.60 11.26
C SER A 22 -7.42 -20.60 10.10
N GLY A 23 -6.57 -20.28 9.12
CA GLY A 23 -6.35 -21.07 7.91
C GLY A 23 -7.35 -20.78 6.79
N LYS A 24 -8.22 -19.79 6.94
CA LYS A 24 -9.21 -19.42 5.93
C LYS A 24 -8.56 -18.56 4.85
N GLU A 25 -8.95 -18.81 3.59
CA GLU A 25 -8.50 -18.02 2.45
C GLU A 25 -8.98 -16.57 2.53
N ILE A 26 -8.07 -15.66 2.20
CA ILE A 26 -8.30 -14.22 2.24
C ILE A 26 -8.70 -13.72 0.86
N ASN A 27 -9.87 -13.07 0.78
CA ASN A 27 -10.31 -12.38 -0.42
C ASN A 27 -9.74 -10.95 -0.46
N ALA A 28 -8.52 -10.80 -0.98
CA ALA A 28 -7.85 -9.51 -1.05
C ALA A 28 -8.63 -8.47 -1.87
N LEU A 29 -9.25 -8.89 -3.00
CA LEU A 29 -10.04 -8.01 -3.86
C LEU A 29 -11.24 -7.42 -3.11
N GLU A 30 -12.01 -8.25 -2.41
CA GLU A 30 -13.14 -7.79 -1.60
C GLU A 30 -12.70 -6.80 -0.52
N GLN A 31 -11.57 -7.06 0.15
CA GLN A 31 -11.03 -6.16 1.16
C GLN A 31 -10.55 -4.83 0.57
N HIS A 32 -9.88 -4.84 -0.59
CA HIS A 32 -9.55 -3.59 -1.30
C HIS A 32 -10.80 -2.78 -1.63
N ILE A 33 -11.87 -3.43 -2.13
CA ILE A 33 -13.13 -2.75 -2.42
C ILE A 33 -13.75 -2.16 -1.15
N LYS A 34 -13.77 -2.89 -0.02
CA LYS A 34 -14.26 -2.35 1.27
C LYS A 34 -13.47 -1.12 1.72
N ASN A 35 -12.14 -1.14 1.59
CA ASN A 35 -11.30 0.00 1.93
C ASN A 35 -11.57 1.21 1.01
N LEU A 36 -11.78 0.99 -0.29
CA LEU A 36 -12.06 2.06 -1.26
C LEU A 36 -13.48 2.64 -1.14
N LEU A 37 -14.44 1.85 -0.65
CA LEU A 37 -15.82 2.28 -0.45
C LEU A 37 -16.04 2.97 0.91
N SER A 38 -15.14 2.76 1.87
CA SER A 38 -15.21 3.39 3.20
C SER A 38 -14.40 4.69 3.23
N PRO A 39 -14.84 5.71 4.00
CA PRO A 39 -14.08 6.95 4.12
C PRO A 39 -12.74 6.74 4.82
N ALA A 40 -11.82 7.68 4.65
CA ALA A 40 -10.53 7.74 5.32
C ALA A 40 -10.47 8.91 6.32
N THR A 41 -9.50 8.89 7.22
CA THR A 41 -9.31 9.90 8.29
C THR A 41 -7.96 10.63 8.17
N PRO A 42 -7.64 11.30 7.03
CA PRO A 42 -6.29 11.83 6.82
C PRO A 42 -5.98 13.08 7.66
N PHE A 43 -7.00 13.78 8.17
CA PHE A 43 -6.85 15.08 8.85
C PHE A 43 -6.68 14.98 10.37
N PHE A 44 -6.97 13.82 10.95
CA PHE A 44 -6.78 13.57 12.38
C PHE A 44 -6.53 12.08 12.58
N PHE A 45 -5.45 11.73 13.26
CA PHE A 45 -5.08 10.34 13.45
C PHE A 45 -5.99 9.68 14.49
N ASN A 46 -6.83 8.73 14.07
CA ASN A 46 -7.54 7.84 14.99
C ASN A 46 -6.53 6.83 15.55
N THR A 47 -6.34 6.80 16.87
CA THR A 47 -5.28 5.98 17.49
C THR A 47 -5.59 4.49 17.54
N LEU A 48 -6.87 4.13 17.41
CA LEU A 48 -7.29 2.74 17.18
C LEU A 48 -7.35 2.46 15.67
N TYR A 49 -7.88 1.28 15.32
CA TYR A 49 -8.09 0.84 13.95
C TYR A 49 -9.04 1.77 13.17
N ASP A 50 -9.15 1.52 11.86
CA ASP A 50 -10.11 2.21 10.98
C ASP A 50 -11.54 2.25 11.59
N PRO A 51 -12.08 3.45 11.90
CA PRO A 51 -13.37 3.59 12.58
C PRO A 51 -14.57 3.21 11.70
N TYR A 52 -14.37 2.99 10.40
CA TYR A 52 -15.44 2.60 9.47
C TYR A 52 -15.57 1.08 9.28
N ARG A 53 -14.80 0.27 10.03
CA ARG A 53 -14.94 -1.18 10.05
C ARG A 53 -16.00 -1.62 11.05
N ASP A 54 -16.61 -2.77 10.78
CA ASP A 54 -17.57 -3.40 11.69
C ASP A 54 -16.95 -3.59 13.08
N GLY A 55 -17.64 -3.10 14.11
CA GLY A 55 -17.18 -3.20 15.50
C GLY A 55 -16.13 -2.16 15.92
N ALA A 56 -15.78 -1.20 15.06
CA ALA A 56 -14.91 -0.06 15.39
C ALA A 56 -15.69 1.27 15.45
N ASP A 57 -15.13 2.26 16.14
CA ASP A 57 -15.65 3.63 16.19
C ASP A 57 -14.50 4.61 16.46
N PHE A 58 -14.77 5.90 16.37
CA PHE A 58 -13.87 6.99 16.71
C PHE A 58 -13.54 7.01 18.20
N VAL A 59 -12.26 7.16 18.52
CA VAL A 59 -11.81 7.29 19.91
C VAL A 59 -12.23 8.63 20.53
N ARG A 60 -12.26 8.68 21.87
CA ARG A 60 -12.45 9.92 22.62
C ARG A 60 -11.40 10.95 22.20
N GLY A 61 -11.85 12.18 21.92
CA GLY A 61 -11.00 13.28 21.49
C GLY A 61 -10.94 13.45 19.96
N TYR A 62 -11.47 12.50 19.18
CA TYR A 62 -11.58 12.69 17.74
C TYR A 62 -12.67 13.74 17.40
N PRO A 63 -12.34 14.81 16.65
CA PRO A 63 -13.28 15.89 16.36
C PRO A 63 -14.56 15.41 15.64
N PHE A 64 -15.73 15.77 16.17
CA PHE A 64 -17.01 15.37 15.59
C PHE A 64 -17.19 15.85 14.14
N SER A 65 -16.70 17.06 13.83
CA SER A 65 -16.74 17.63 12.47
C SER A 65 -15.92 16.87 11.43
N LEU A 66 -15.03 15.98 11.85
CA LEU A 66 -14.16 15.20 10.95
C LEU A 66 -14.59 13.72 10.84
N ARG A 67 -15.72 13.33 11.44
CA ARG A 67 -16.17 11.93 11.48
C ARG A 67 -16.83 11.42 10.21
N GLU A 68 -17.21 12.33 9.30
CA GLU A 68 -17.69 11.94 7.96
C GLU A 68 -16.54 11.41 7.08
N GLY A 69 -15.31 11.80 7.39
CA GLY A 69 -14.11 11.37 6.69
C GLY A 69 -13.91 11.99 5.30
N ALA A 70 -12.94 11.45 4.60
CA ALA A 70 -12.58 11.83 3.24
C ALA A 70 -12.77 10.66 2.26
N PRO A 71 -12.99 10.91 0.96
CA PRO A 71 -12.96 9.85 -0.05
C PRO A 71 -11.64 9.09 -0.04
N THR A 72 -11.68 7.76 -0.09
CA THR A 72 -10.48 6.92 -0.18
C THR A 72 -10.10 6.73 -1.64
N ALA A 73 -8.93 7.23 -2.04
CA ALA A 73 -8.43 7.11 -3.40
C ALA A 73 -7.59 5.84 -3.62
N VAL A 74 -6.87 5.40 -2.59
CA VAL A 74 -5.95 4.25 -2.66
C VAL A 74 -6.11 3.37 -1.43
N SER A 75 -6.07 2.07 -1.66
CA SER A 75 -6.02 0.99 -0.67
C SER A 75 -4.75 0.18 -0.92
N HIS A 76 -3.73 0.37 -0.10
CA HIS A 76 -2.46 -0.33 -0.14
C HIS A 76 -2.50 -1.57 0.76
N GLY A 77 -2.32 -2.75 0.17
CA GLY A 77 -2.42 -4.01 0.86
C GLY A 77 -1.10 -4.52 1.44
N LEU A 78 -1.23 -5.42 2.40
CA LEU A 78 -0.11 -6.12 3.01
C LEU A 78 0.11 -7.48 2.33
N TRP A 79 1.17 -8.16 2.74
CA TRP A 79 1.51 -9.47 2.21
C TRP A 79 2.17 -10.32 3.30
N LEU A 80 2.05 -11.63 3.17
CA LEU A 80 2.75 -12.62 3.99
C LEU A 80 3.90 -13.24 3.21
N ASN A 81 4.72 -14.01 3.92
CA ASN A 81 5.88 -14.74 3.42
C ASN A 81 7.09 -13.84 3.11
N ILE A 82 7.33 -13.43 1.87
CA ILE A 82 8.57 -12.71 1.53
C ILE A 82 8.35 -11.20 1.71
N PRO A 83 9.02 -10.55 2.68
CA PRO A 83 8.89 -9.10 2.85
C PRO A 83 9.53 -8.35 1.68
N ASP A 84 8.97 -7.18 1.36
CA ASP A 84 9.56 -6.26 0.38
C ASP A 84 10.56 -5.35 1.12
N TYR A 85 11.78 -5.87 1.25
CA TYR A 85 12.88 -5.14 1.86
C TYR A 85 13.80 -4.59 0.78
N ASP A 86 14.48 -3.50 1.11
CA ASP A 86 15.66 -3.07 0.37
C ASP A 86 16.70 -4.21 0.31
N ALA A 87 17.49 -4.23 -0.76
CA ALA A 87 18.47 -5.28 -1.00
C ALA A 87 19.50 -5.44 0.13
N PRO A 88 20.06 -4.37 0.74
CA PRO A 88 20.89 -4.50 1.94
C PRO A 88 20.21 -5.27 3.07
N THR A 89 18.98 -4.92 3.44
CA THR A 89 18.21 -5.61 4.49
C THR A 89 17.95 -7.07 4.11
N GLN A 90 17.59 -7.34 2.85
CA GLN A 90 17.39 -8.69 2.35
C GLN A 90 18.68 -9.55 2.42
N LEU A 91 19.85 -8.97 2.15
CA LEU A 91 21.15 -9.65 2.24
C LEU A 91 21.48 -10.10 3.67
N VAL A 92 21.15 -9.28 4.67
CA VAL A 92 21.42 -9.60 6.08
C VAL A 92 20.34 -10.49 6.71
N LYS A 93 19.14 -10.54 6.12
CA LYS A 93 18.01 -11.36 6.60
C LYS A 93 17.39 -12.28 5.52
N PRO A 94 18.18 -13.14 4.83
CA PRO A 94 17.71 -13.88 3.65
C PRO A 94 16.64 -14.94 3.93
N ARG A 95 16.52 -15.37 5.20
CA ARG A 95 15.56 -16.38 5.65
C ARG A 95 14.38 -15.80 6.42
N GLU A 96 14.36 -14.48 6.66
CA GLU A 96 13.24 -13.86 7.36
C GLU A 96 11.97 -13.97 6.51
N ARG A 97 10.84 -14.16 7.18
CA ARG A 97 9.52 -14.23 6.57
C ARG A 97 8.55 -13.38 7.35
N ASN A 98 7.70 -12.65 6.65
CA ASN A 98 6.58 -11.97 7.25
C ASN A 98 5.47 -12.97 7.59
N ILE A 99 5.40 -13.36 8.85
CA ILE A 99 4.32 -14.19 9.41
C ILE A 99 3.35 -13.36 10.27
N GLY A 100 3.62 -12.06 10.42
CA GLY A 100 2.82 -11.16 11.23
C GLY A 100 1.53 -10.79 10.52
N TYR A 101 0.46 -11.51 10.82
CA TYR A 101 -0.89 -11.12 10.41
C TYR A 101 -1.44 -10.08 11.37
N VAL A 102 -1.62 -8.85 10.88
CA VAL A 102 -2.15 -7.73 11.64
C VAL A 102 -3.52 -7.39 11.10
N ASP A 103 -4.57 -7.67 11.89
CA ASP A 103 -5.95 -7.32 11.55
C ASP A 103 -6.24 -5.83 11.76
N ALA A 104 -5.59 -4.99 10.96
CA ALA A 104 -5.77 -3.54 11.00
C ALA A 104 -5.79 -2.94 9.60
N VAL A 105 -6.58 -1.89 9.47
CA VAL A 105 -6.51 -0.91 8.38
C VAL A 105 -6.34 0.45 9.04
N LEU A 106 -5.49 1.30 8.47
CA LEU A 106 -5.18 2.64 8.95
C LEU A 106 -5.20 3.61 7.77
N THR A 107 -5.52 4.87 8.05
CA THR A 107 -5.32 5.95 7.07
C THR A 107 -3.94 6.54 7.24
N ILE A 108 -3.22 6.72 6.13
CA ILE A 108 -1.93 7.43 6.11
C ILE A 108 -2.22 8.93 6.32
N PRO A 109 -1.67 9.56 7.37
CA PRO A 109 -1.97 10.96 7.68
C PRO A 109 -1.60 11.92 6.55
N LYS A 110 -2.34 13.04 6.45
CA LYS A 110 -2.00 14.14 5.55
C LYS A 110 -0.60 14.68 5.88
N GLY A 111 0.20 14.94 4.84
CA GLY A 111 1.56 15.44 4.98
C GLY A 111 2.60 14.36 5.27
N THR A 112 2.21 13.09 5.31
CA THR A 112 3.11 11.95 5.51
C THR A 112 3.21 11.12 4.24
N LEU A 113 4.45 10.82 3.80
CA LEU A 113 4.73 9.87 2.73
C LEU A 113 4.79 8.44 3.28
N PHE A 114 4.74 7.45 2.39
CA PHE A 114 4.84 6.04 2.73
C PHE A 114 5.58 5.26 1.65
N PRO A 115 6.27 4.17 2.00
CA PRO A 115 6.84 3.26 1.02
C PRO A 115 5.70 2.41 0.43
N MET A 116 5.18 2.82 -0.72
CA MET A 116 4.14 2.07 -1.42
C MET A 116 4.77 0.93 -2.20
N CYS A 117 4.20 -0.27 -2.05
CA CYS A 117 4.46 -1.41 -2.92
C CYS A 117 3.20 -1.70 -3.75
N ASP A 118 3.34 -1.93 -5.05
CA ASP A 118 2.21 -2.12 -5.98
C ASP A 118 1.80 -3.59 -6.21
N MET A 119 2.54 -4.54 -5.61
CA MET A 119 2.23 -5.98 -5.63
C MET A 119 0.81 -6.33 -5.18
N ASN A 120 0.17 -5.44 -4.41
CA ASN A 120 -1.16 -5.63 -3.85
C ASN A 120 -1.85 -4.28 -3.58
N LEU A 121 -2.34 -3.64 -4.64
CA LEU A 121 -2.82 -2.26 -4.59
C LEU A 121 -4.18 -2.11 -5.26
N GLY A 122 -5.11 -1.47 -4.57
CA GLY A 122 -6.41 -1.07 -5.10
C GLY A 122 -6.54 0.44 -5.19
N PHE A 123 -7.13 0.99 -6.25
CA PHE A 123 -7.35 2.43 -6.36
C PHE A 123 -8.61 2.82 -7.15
N ASP A 124 -9.15 4.02 -6.85
CA ASP A 124 -10.21 4.65 -7.63
C ASP A 124 -9.60 5.37 -8.84
N ARG A 125 -9.84 4.85 -10.03
CA ARG A 125 -9.35 5.39 -11.30
C ARG A 125 -9.82 6.83 -11.54
N GLY A 126 -11.01 7.19 -11.07
CA GLY A 126 -11.57 8.53 -11.24
C GLY A 126 -10.87 9.58 -10.38
N LEU A 127 -10.35 9.18 -9.22
CA LEU A 127 -9.62 10.07 -8.32
C LEU A 127 -8.15 10.15 -8.69
N ILE A 128 -7.47 9.00 -8.82
CA ILE A 128 -6.00 8.96 -8.88
C ILE A 128 -5.43 8.26 -10.11
N GLY A 129 -6.29 7.71 -10.99
CA GLY A 129 -5.86 6.92 -12.15
C GLY A 129 -4.84 7.62 -13.06
N PRO A 130 -4.99 8.89 -13.44
CA PRO A 130 -4.00 9.61 -14.25
C PRO A 130 -2.64 9.79 -13.56
N ALA A 131 -2.61 9.77 -12.22
CA ALA A 131 -1.40 9.91 -11.43
C ALA A 131 -0.75 8.57 -11.09
N MET A 132 -1.45 7.44 -11.30
CA MET A 132 -0.93 6.09 -11.09
C MET A 132 -0.03 5.66 -12.26
N TYR A 133 1.08 6.39 -12.42
CA TYR A 133 2.08 6.19 -13.46
C TYR A 133 3.41 5.77 -12.84
N PHE A 134 3.79 4.52 -13.08
CA PHE A 134 5.04 3.95 -12.59
C PHE A 134 6.22 4.49 -13.41
N GLY A 135 7.33 4.73 -12.71
CA GLY A 135 8.60 5.05 -13.36
C GLY A 135 9.01 3.96 -14.36
N LEU A 136 9.76 4.34 -15.40
CA LEU A 136 10.24 3.36 -16.35
C LEU A 136 11.20 2.38 -15.65
N MET A 137 10.89 1.08 -15.73
CA MET A 137 11.80 0.02 -15.33
C MET A 137 12.77 -0.34 -16.47
N GLY A 138 13.97 -0.78 -16.13
CA GLY A 138 14.95 -1.33 -17.09
C GLY A 138 16.35 -0.73 -17.00
N ASP A 139 17.26 -1.27 -17.80
CA ASP A 139 18.66 -0.84 -17.82
C ASP A 139 18.79 0.63 -18.25
N GLY A 140 19.52 1.40 -17.44
CA GLY A 140 19.74 2.84 -17.69
C GLY A 140 18.61 3.76 -17.22
N GLN A 141 17.50 3.23 -16.71
CA GLN A 141 16.43 4.05 -16.14
C GLN A 141 16.81 4.61 -14.77
N PRO A 142 16.54 5.90 -14.49
CA PRO A 142 17.03 6.55 -13.29
C PRO A 142 16.32 6.09 -12.01
N ILE A 143 15.06 5.67 -12.10
CA ILE A 143 14.21 5.29 -10.96
C ILE A 143 14.41 3.81 -10.60
N GLY A 144 14.48 2.91 -11.59
CA GLY A 144 14.85 1.52 -11.35
C GLY A 144 13.85 0.80 -10.43
N ARG A 145 14.32 0.28 -9.28
CA ARG A 145 13.50 -0.42 -8.26
C ARG A 145 12.82 0.53 -7.26
N TYR A 146 12.66 1.80 -7.62
CA TYR A 146 11.98 2.81 -6.79
C TYR A 146 10.70 3.34 -7.41
N ASP A 147 10.20 2.69 -8.45
CA ASP A 147 9.13 3.21 -9.28
C ASP A 147 7.77 3.16 -8.62
N ASP A 148 7.51 2.13 -7.81
CA ASP A 148 6.37 1.99 -6.90
C ASP A 148 6.43 3.02 -5.76
N MET A 149 7.56 3.17 -5.06
CA MET A 149 7.71 4.22 -4.05
C MET A 149 7.50 5.61 -4.65
N TRP A 150 8.09 5.88 -5.81
CA TRP A 150 7.99 7.19 -6.46
C TRP A 150 6.55 7.52 -6.83
N VAL A 151 5.83 6.60 -7.48
CA VAL A 151 4.41 6.82 -7.80
C VAL A 151 3.59 6.94 -6.51
N GLY A 152 3.89 6.13 -5.48
CA GLY A 152 3.30 6.19 -4.15
C GLY A 152 3.42 7.57 -3.51
N TRP A 153 4.58 8.20 -3.60
CA TRP A 153 4.82 9.55 -3.10
C TRP A 153 4.06 10.59 -3.92
N CYS A 154 4.10 10.50 -5.25
CA CYS A 154 3.35 11.39 -6.13
C CYS A 154 1.84 11.33 -5.85
N ILE A 155 1.25 10.13 -5.79
CA ILE A 155 -0.17 9.96 -5.52
C ILE A 155 -0.54 10.45 -4.13
N LYS A 156 0.37 10.32 -3.14
CA LYS A 156 0.11 10.78 -1.78
C LYS A 156 0.05 12.30 -1.71
N VAL A 157 1.00 12.99 -2.35
CA VAL A 157 1.00 14.46 -2.46
C VAL A 157 -0.27 14.95 -3.15
N ILE A 158 -0.70 14.28 -4.22
CA ILE A 158 -1.94 14.63 -4.94
C ILE A 158 -3.17 14.39 -4.07
N CYS A 159 -3.27 13.25 -3.39
CA CYS A 159 -4.38 12.96 -2.48
C CYS A 159 -4.48 14.01 -1.37
N ASP A 160 -3.35 14.40 -0.78
CA ASP A 160 -3.32 15.41 0.28
C ASP A 160 -3.75 16.80 -0.20
N HIS A 161 -3.42 17.14 -1.45
CA HIS A 161 -3.84 18.39 -2.08
C HIS A 161 -5.36 18.44 -2.28
N PHE A 162 -5.96 17.36 -2.76
CA PHE A 162 -7.41 17.27 -2.97
C PHE A 162 -8.21 16.90 -1.72
N GLY A 163 -7.54 16.55 -0.62
CA GLY A 163 -8.18 16.11 0.61
C GLY A 163 -8.75 14.69 0.53
N TRP A 164 -8.16 13.82 -0.28
CA TRP A 164 -8.47 12.40 -0.35
C TRP A 164 -7.57 11.59 0.58
N GLY A 165 -8.03 10.41 0.96
CA GLY A 165 -7.29 9.50 1.83
C GLY A 165 -6.62 8.35 1.09
N VAL A 166 -5.53 7.87 1.69
CA VAL A 166 -4.86 6.62 1.35
C VAL A 166 -4.96 5.71 2.57
N LYS A 167 -5.49 4.50 2.39
CA LYS A 167 -5.53 3.47 3.43
C LYS A 167 -4.40 2.47 3.21
N THR A 168 -3.83 1.98 4.32
CA THR A 168 -2.85 0.89 4.35
C THR A 168 -3.23 -0.10 5.45
N GLY A 169 -2.84 -1.35 5.29
CA GLY A 169 -3.27 -2.45 6.16
C GLY A 169 -3.94 -3.53 5.34
N MET A 170 -4.70 -4.43 5.96
CA MET A 170 -5.20 -5.63 5.27
C MET A 170 -5.97 -5.23 4.00
N PRO A 171 -5.42 -5.49 2.80
CA PRO A 171 -5.65 -6.80 2.18
C PRO A 171 -4.38 -7.63 2.10
N TYR A 172 -4.42 -8.91 2.46
CA TYR A 172 -3.24 -9.78 2.46
C TYR A 172 -3.19 -10.70 1.24
N ILE A 173 -2.01 -10.78 0.62
CA ILE A 173 -1.63 -11.79 -0.38
C ILE A 173 -0.44 -12.64 0.12
N TRP A 174 -0.16 -13.75 -0.54
CA TRP A 174 1.01 -14.59 -0.29
C TRP A 174 2.07 -14.33 -1.38
N HIS A 175 3.12 -13.60 -1.03
CA HIS A 175 4.21 -13.27 -1.95
C HIS A 175 5.24 -14.41 -1.96
N SER A 176 5.40 -15.08 -3.10
CA SER A 176 6.09 -16.38 -3.18
C SER A 176 7.56 -16.34 -3.59
N LYS A 177 8.04 -15.23 -4.17
CA LYS A 177 9.37 -15.14 -4.78
C LYS A 177 10.23 -14.06 -4.14
N ALA A 178 11.50 -14.37 -3.96
CA ALA A 178 12.51 -13.39 -3.61
C ALA A 178 13.40 -13.21 -4.84
N SER A 179 13.51 -11.97 -5.33
CA SER A 179 14.46 -11.63 -6.40
C SER A 179 15.91 -11.67 -5.88
N ASN A 180 16.88 -11.75 -6.79
CA ASN A 180 18.29 -11.87 -6.42
C ASN A 180 18.78 -10.56 -5.76
N PRO A 181 19.17 -10.58 -4.47
CA PRO A 181 19.49 -9.37 -3.74
C PRO A 181 20.76 -8.67 -4.26
N PHE A 182 21.72 -9.38 -4.84
CA PHE A 182 22.92 -8.76 -5.42
C PHE A 182 22.60 -7.96 -6.68
N VAL A 183 21.68 -8.48 -7.51
CA VAL A 183 21.20 -7.76 -8.70
C VAL A 183 20.38 -6.55 -8.29
N ASN A 184 19.51 -6.71 -7.28
CA ASN A 184 18.71 -5.62 -6.74
C ASN A 184 19.58 -4.51 -6.15
N LEU A 185 20.62 -4.85 -5.38
CA LEU A 185 21.54 -3.88 -4.80
C LEU A 185 22.19 -2.98 -5.87
N LYS A 186 22.58 -3.55 -7.02
CA LYS A 186 23.12 -2.77 -8.14
C LYS A 186 22.09 -1.78 -8.73
N LYS A 187 20.81 -2.17 -8.76
CA LYS A 187 19.70 -1.33 -9.25
C LYS A 187 19.30 -0.27 -8.22
N GLU A 188 19.40 -0.60 -6.94
CA GLU A 188 18.97 0.26 -5.83
C GLU A 188 20.05 1.25 -5.38
N TYR A 189 21.33 0.96 -5.64
CA TYR A 189 22.47 1.71 -5.11
C TYR A 189 22.34 3.24 -5.19
N LYS A 190 21.85 3.77 -6.31
CA LYS A 190 21.70 5.24 -6.47
C LYS A 190 20.57 5.81 -5.61
N GLY A 191 19.48 5.08 -5.42
CA GLY A 191 18.32 5.55 -4.68
C GLY A 191 18.46 5.40 -3.17
N ILE A 192 19.49 4.71 -2.66
CA ILE A 192 19.81 4.68 -1.22
C ILE A 192 19.97 6.11 -0.68
N TYR A 193 20.54 7.03 -1.48
CA TYR A 193 20.68 8.44 -1.10
C TYR A 193 19.36 9.22 -1.03
N TRP A 194 18.26 8.68 -1.56
CA TRP A 194 16.93 9.31 -1.49
C TRP A 194 16.18 8.99 -0.20
N HIS A 195 16.74 8.09 0.63
CA HIS A 195 16.14 7.67 1.90
C HIS A 195 16.62 8.50 3.11
N GLU A 196 17.46 9.50 2.88
CA GLU A 196 18.00 10.45 3.87
C GLU A 196 17.41 11.85 3.66
#